data_AF-A0A926SJB9-F1
#
_entry.id   AF-A0A926SJB9-F1
#
_cell.length_a   1.000
_cell.length_b   1.000
_cell.length_c   1.000
_cell.angle_alpha   90.00
_cell.angle_beta   90.00
_cell.angle_gamma   90.00
#
_symmetry.space_group_name_H-M   'P 1'
#
loop_
_entity.id
_entity.type
_entity.pdbx_description
1 polymer ?
#
loop_
_entity_poly.entity_id
_entity_poly.type
_entity_poly.pdbx_seq_one_letter_code
_entity_poly.pdbx_strand_id
1 'polypeptide(L)'
;MKTALKKFLGLIGLSIAGLMVAVSTGYAQDLPPVGLLFGGRSIGDSRQTPVPLVGIRFTGECPGEQSAATRARFFSKSTRPAPELRAIVKNVTFGFAGEQKPFTDREYFSGDVSEGFEMRFGDRHEGKFLAVQPGENQFEYEIRRGQQSIETGKFSATFEEQTLEQARESRLVQRESKRCRRYKDRRCIEEEVKVYYERVCPG
;
A
#
# COMPACT_ATOMS: atom_id res chain seq x y z
N MET A 1 -41.44 -86.75 29.29
CA MET A 1 -40.71 -86.54 30.56
C MET A 1 -39.29 -86.10 30.23
N LYS A 2 -38.78 -85.06 30.91
CA LYS A 2 -37.40 -84.50 30.88
C LYS A 2 -37.09 -83.41 29.82
N THR A 3 -37.34 -82.17 30.25
CA THR A 3 -36.42 -81.01 30.27
C THR A 3 -35.01 -81.16 29.68
N ALA A 4 -34.55 -80.17 28.90
CA ALA A 4 -33.48 -79.21 29.29
C ALA A 4 -32.79 -78.48 28.10
N LEU A 5 -32.79 -77.14 28.19
CA LEU A 5 -31.62 -76.23 28.13
C LEU A 5 -30.74 -76.09 26.86
N LYS A 6 -30.53 -74.81 26.46
CA LYS A 6 -29.39 -74.15 25.77
C LYS A 6 -29.88 -73.37 24.52
N LYS A 7 -29.53 -72.12 24.23
CA LYS A 7 -28.55 -71.16 24.75
C LYS A 7 -28.98 -69.74 24.29
N PHE A 8 -28.78 -68.76 25.16
CA PHE A 8 -28.74 -67.32 24.87
C PHE A 8 -27.42 -66.99 24.13
N LEU A 9 -27.50 -66.14 23.10
CA LEU A 9 -26.44 -65.31 22.47
C LEU A 9 -27.02 -64.92 21.09
N GLY A 10 -27.18 -63.67 20.66
CA GLY A 10 -26.67 -62.38 21.10
C GLY A 10 -26.63 -61.54 19.82
N LEU A 11 -27.24 -60.35 19.81
CA LEU A 11 -26.99 -59.33 18.80
C LEU A 11 -27.47 -57.99 19.37
N ILE A 12 -26.55 -57.34 20.08
CA ILE A 12 -26.66 -55.93 20.45
C ILE A 12 -26.48 -55.16 19.14
N GLY A 13 -27.56 -54.54 18.65
CA GLY A 13 -27.50 -53.59 17.56
C GLY A 13 -26.79 -52.32 18.03
N LEU A 14 -25.53 -52.16 17.64
CA LEU A 14 -24.82 -50.89 17.71
C LEU A 14 -25.14 -50.11 16.43
N SER A 15 -26.20 -49.30 16.48
CA SER A 15 -26.44 -48.22 15.52
C SER A 15 -25.35 -47.16 15.71
N ILE A 16 -24.32 -47.22 14.87
CA ILE A 16 -23.34 -46.15 14.71
C ILE A 16 -24.06 -44.99 14.04
N ALA A 17 -24.51 -44.03 14.85
CA ALA A 17 -24.88 -42.72 14.36
C ALA A 17 -23.61 -42.07 13.78
N GLY A 18 -23.50 -42.03 12.45
CA GLY A 18 -22.48 -41.28 11.76
C GLY A 18 -22.66 -39.80 12.08
N LEU A 19 -21.87 -39.31 13.03
CA LEU A 19 -21.72 -37.89 13.29
C LEU A 19 -20.99 -37.31 12.07
N MET A 20 -21.75 -36.75 11.12
CA MET A 20 -21.22 -35.89 10.07
C MET A 20 -20.61 -34.67 10.77
N VAL A 21 -19.30 -34.73 11.04
CA VAL A 21 -18.54 -33.55 11.42
C VAL A 21 -18.53 -32.65 10.20
N ALA A 22 -19.38 -31.63 10.22
CA ALA A 22 -19.29 -30.52 9.29
C ALA A 22 -17.92 -29.87 9.50
N VAL A 23 -16.94 -30.26 8.69
CA VAL A 23 -15.71 -29.50 8.54
C VAL A 23 -16.14 -28.18 7.92
N SER A 24 -16.20 -27.12 8.72
CA SER A 24 -16.27 -25.78 8.17
C SER A 24 -14.98 -25.57 7.40
N THR A 25 -15.05 -25.70 6.08
CA THR A 25 -13.99 -25.24 5.20
C THR A 25 -13.85 -23.75 5.49
N GLY A 26 -12.78 -23.38 6.20
CA GLY A 26 -12.39 -21.99 6.37
C GLY A 26 -12.43 -21.33 5.00
N TYR A 27 -13.22 -20.27 4.88
CA TYR A 27 -13.40 -19.48 3.68
C TYR A 27 -12.03 -19.28 3.01
N ALA A 28 -11.84 -19.85 1.83
CA ALA A 28 -10.89 -19.28 0.89
C ALA A 28 -11.32 -17.82 0.78
N GLN A 29 -10.53 -16.89 1.31
CA GLN A 29 -10.86 -15.48 1.23
C GLN A 29 -10.98 -15.17 -0.26
N ASP A 30 -12.21 -14.93 -0.72
CA ASP A 30 -12.47 -14.56 -2.10
C ASP A 30 -11.64 -13.31 -2.38
N LEU A 31 -10.54 -13.51 -3.11
CA LEU A 31 -9.69 -12.42 -3.53
C LEU A 31 -10.58 -11.46 -4.32
N PRO A 32 -10.58 -10.15 -3.99
CA PRO A 32 -11.48 -9.21 -4.62
C PRO A 32 -11.32 -9.28 -6.16
N PRO A 33 -12.42 -9.15 -6.93
CA PRO A 33 -12.35 -9.23 -8.39
C PRO A 33 -11.64 -8.02 -9.00
N VAL A 34 -11.57 -6.91 -8.27
CA VAL A 34 -10.92 -5.67 -8.67
C VAL A 34 -10.40 -4.96 -7.43
N GLY A 35 -9.34 -4.18 -7.60
CA GLY A 35 -8.91 -3.23 -6.60
C GLY A 35 -7.43 -2.92 -6.69
N LEU A 36 -6.76 -2.91 -5.55
CA LEU A 36 -5.38 -2.45 -5.39
C LEU A 36 -4.48 -3.55 -4.82
N LEU A 37 -3.28 -3.66 -5.37
CA LEU A 37 -2.23 -4.56 -4.90
C LEU A 37 -1.16 -3.76 -4.14
N PHE A 38 -0.96 -4.10 -2.86
CA PHE A 38 0.05 -3.49 -1.97
C PHE A 38 0.99 -4.57 -1.43
N GLY A 39 2.28 -4.50 -1.73
CA GLY A 39 3.26 -5.43 -1.15
C GLY A 39 2.91 -6.92 -1.28
N GLY A 40 2.20 -7.30 -2.36
CA GLY A 40 1.71 -8.67 -2.59
C GLY A 40 0.30 -8.98 -2.08
N ARG A 41 -0.34 -8.04 -1.37
CA ARG A 41 -1.70 -8.17 -0.84
C ARG A 41 -2.72 -7.47 -1.71
N SER A 42 -3.75 -8.20 -2.13
CA SER A 42 -4.87 -7.64 -2.91
C SER A 42 -5.97 -7.14 -1.98
N ILE A 43 -6.42 -5.91 -2.22
CA ILE A 43 -7.55 -5.31 -1.51
C ILE A 43 -8.57 -4.74 -2.50
N GLY A 44 -9.84 -4.74 -2.12
CA GLY A 44 -10.94 -4.22 -2.93
C GLY A 44 -12.27 -4.20 -2.17
N ASP A 45 -12.23 -4.49 -0.87
CA ASP A 45 -13.38 -4.47 0.02
C ASP A 45 -12.95 -3.87 1.38
N SER A 46 -13.68 -2.85 1.86
CA SER A 46 -13.39 -2.16 3.12
C SER A 46 -13.50 -3.05 4.37
N ARG A 47 -14.13 -4.24 4.25
CA ARG A 47 -14.17 -5.25 5.31
C ARG A 47 -12.86 -6.03 5.48
N GLN A 48 -11.94 -5.93 4.51
CA GLN A 48 -10.61 -6.51 4.64
C GLN A 48 -9.77 -5.71 5.65
N THR A 49 -8.71 -6.32 6.19
CA THR A 49 -7.79 -5.64 7.13
C THR A 49 -7.33 -4.30 6.56
N PRO A 50 -7.26 -3.21 7.35
CA PRO A 50 -6.75 -1.94 6.86
C PRO A 50 -5.36 -2.05 6.22
N VAL A 51 -5.05 -1.13 5.31
CA VAL A 51 -3.73 -0.98 4.72
C VAL A 51 -3.00 0.14 5.47
N PRO A 52 -1.87 -0.16 6.14
CA PRO A 52 -1.10 0.87 6.81
C PRO A 52 -0.35 1.72 5.79
N LEU A 53 -0.50 3.04 5.90
CA LEU A 53 0.42 4.01 5.31
C LEU A 53 1.42 4.38 6.39
N VAL A 54 2.70 4.08 6.14
CA VAL A 54 3.75 4.22 7.15
C VAL A 54 4.53 5.50 6.92
N GLY A 55 4.47 6.42 7.88
CA GLY A 55 5.35 7.58 8.01
C GLY A 55 6.49 7.29 8.98
N ILE A 56 7.52 8.15 8.97
CA ILE A 56 8.65 8.05 9.89
C ILE A 56 8.79 9.36 10.66
N ARG A 57 8.83 9.26 11.99
CA ARG A 57 9.21 10.34 12.90
C ARG A 57 10.67 10.15 13.29
N PHE A 58 11.53 11.00 12.74
CA PHE A 58 12.95 11.00 13.07
C PHE A 58 13.19 11.68 14.43
N THR A 59 13.92 11.01 15.31
CA THR A 59 14.30 11.48 16.65
C THR A 59 15.82 11.57 16.78
N GLY A 60 16.34 12.18 17.85
CA GLY A 60 17.79 12.33 18.08
C GLY A 60 18.38 13.64 17.55
N GLU A 61 19.61 13.61 17.05
CA GLU A 61 20.34 14.81 16.61
C GLU A 61 19.72 15.49 15.38
N CYS A 62 19.02 14.73 14.56
CA CYS A 62 18.38 15.21 13.33
C CYS A 62 16.88 14.93 13.35
N PRO A 63 16.08 15.68 14.13
CA PRO A 63 14.63 15.49 14.16
C PRO A 63 13.98 15.85 12.83
N GLY A 64 12.81 15.27 12.55
CA GLY A 64 12.03 15.56 11.35
C GLY A 64 10.98 14.50 11.06
N GLU A 65 10.21 14.69 10.00
CA GLU A 65 9.11 13.79 9.64
C GLU A 65 9.18 13.43 8.15
N GLN A 66 8.88 12.17 7.86
CA GLN A 66 8.63 11.66 6.52
C GLN A 66 7.17 11.27 6.42
N SER A 67 6.44 11.90 5.49
CA SER A 67 5.01 11.67 5.30
C SER A 67 4.71 10.21 4.97
N ALA A 68 3.60 9.73 5.52
CA ALA A 68 3.11 8.38 5.29
C ALA A 68 2.73 8.16 3.82
N ALA A 69 3.34 7.15 3.19
CA ALA A 69 3.09 6.82 1.79
C ALA A 69 3.18 5.30 1.57
N THR A 70 2.49 4.81 0.55
CA THR A 70 2.61 3.42 0.10
C THR A 70 2.52 3.34 -1.41
N ARG A 71 3.07 2.27 -1.99
CA ARG A 71 2.97 2.00 -3.43
C ARG A 71 1.89 0.97 -3.69
N ALA A 72 1.04 1.28 -4.67
CA ALA A 72 -0.04 0.43 -5.12
C ALA A 72 0.06 0.16 -6.62
N ARG A 73 -0.62 -0.89 -7.06
CA ARG A 73 -0.97 -1.13 -8.46
C ARG A 73 -2.44 -1.48 -8.55
N PHE A 74 -3.11 -1.07 -9.62
CA PHE A 74 -4.49 -1.48 -9.87
C PHE A 74 -4.53 -2.85 -10.55
N PHE A 75 -5.55 -3.65 -10.26
CA PHE A 75 -5.80 -4.92 -10.94
C PHE A 75 -7.30 -5.13 -11.16
N SER A 76 -7.65 -5.82 -12.24
CA SER A 76 -8.97 -6.35 -12.53
C SER A 76 -8.84 -7.81 -12.98
N LYS A 77 -9.73 -8.68 -12.50
CA LYS A 77 -9.80 -10.09 -12.94
C LYS A 77 -10.57 -10.26 -14.26
N SER A 78 -11.41 -9.29 -14.63
CA SER A 78 -12.24 -9.36 -15.84
C SER A 78 -11.54 -8.81 -17.07
N THR A 79 -10.71 -7.77 -16.93
CA THR A 79 -9.95 -7.21 -18.04
C THR A 79 -8.46 -7.44 -17.84
N ARG A 80 -7.85 -8.18 -18.76
CA ARG A 80 -6.39 -8.39 -18.75
C ARG A 80 -5.65 -7.14 -19.22
N PRO A 81 -4.47 -6.85 -18.66
CA PRO A 81 -3.58 -5.84 -19.20
C PRO A 81 -3.27 -6.08 -20.68
N ALA A 82 -3.26 -5.01 -21.48
CA ALA A 82 -2.92 -5.04 -22.89
C ALA A 82 -2.34 -3.69 -23.34
N PRO A 83 -1.57 -3.65 -24.44
CA PRO A 83 -1.07 -2.39 -25.00
C PRO A 83 -2.19 -1.36 -25.16
N GLU A 84 -1.83 -0.10 -24.94
CA GLU A 84 -2.72 1.07 -25.05
C GLU A 84 -3.87 1.13 -24.03
N LEU A 85 -3.96 0.15 -23.12
CA LEU A 85 -4.90 0.26 -22.01
C LEU A 85 -4.34 1.18 -20.92
N ARG A 86 -5.25 1.96 -20.35
CA ARG A 86 -4.98 2.79 -19.18
C ARG A 86 -6.01 2.49 -18.10
N ALA A 87 -5.54 2.37 -16.86
CA ALA A 87 -6.36 2.21 -15.67
C ALA A 87 -6.40 3.54 -14.93
N ILE A 88 -7.60 4.10 -14.81
CA ILE A 88 -7.88 5.27 -14.01
C ILE A 88 -8.53 4.81 -12.73
N VAL A 89 -8.02 5.29 -11.60
CA VAL A 89 -8.66 5.07 -10.28
C VAL A 89 -8.87 6.43 -9.65
N LYS A 90 -10.12 6.72 -9.29
CA LYS A 90 -10.56 7.98 -8.69
C LYS A 90 -11.08 7.71 -7.29
N ASN A 91 -10.59 8.46 -6.31
CA ASN A 91 -11.10 8.42 -4.96
C ASN A 91 -12.35 9.33 -4.88
N VAL A 92 -13.50 8.73 -4.68
CA VAL A 92 -14.81 9.40 -4.64
C VAL A 92 -15.36 9.55 -3.22
N THR A 93 -14.55 9.25 -2.20
CA THR A 93 -14.93 9.42 -0.80
C THR A 93 -15.39 10.86 -0.53
N PHE A 94 -16.39 10.99 0.33
CA PHE A 94 -16.86 12.30 0.77
C PHE A 94 -15.74 13.02 1.55
N GLY A 95 -15.68 14.35 1.49
CA GLY A 95 -14.72 15.14 2.27
C GLY A 95 -13.43 15.55 1.55
N PHE A 96 -13.17 15.07 0.32
CA PHE A 96 -12.11 15.66 -0.52
C PHE A 96 -12.51 17.07 -1.00
N ALA A 97 -11.64 18.05 -0.71
CA ALA A 97 -11.75 19.44 -1.11
C ALA A 97 -11.38 19.65 -2.58
N GLY A 98 -11.93 20.71 -3.18
CA GLY A 98 -11.70 21.08 -4.58
C GLY A 98 -12.69 20.44 -5.56
N GLU A 99 -12.72 20.99 -6.78
CA GLU A 99 -13.59 20.52 -7.87
C GLU A 99 -13.13 19.16 -8.40
N GLN A 100 -11.82 18.93 -8.43
CA GLN A 100 -11.23 17.70 -8.90
C GLN A 100 -10.93 16.75 -7.75
N LYS A 101 -11.64 15.63 -7.73
CA LYS A 101 -11.35 14.52 -6.82
C LYS A 101 -10.00 13.87 -7.16
N PRO A 102 -9.25 13.36 -6.18
CA PRO A 102 -7.98 12.68 -6.41
C PRO A 102 -8.15 11.49 -7.35
N PHE A 103 -7.26 11.38 -8.33
CA PHE A 103 -7.25 10.25 -9.24
C PHE A 103 -5.81 9.93 -9.67
N THR A 104 -5.65 8.75 -10.25
CA THR A 104 -4.44 8.31 -10.93
C THR A 104 -4.84 7.82 -12.33
N ASP A 105 -3.94 7.97 -13.30
CA ASP A 105 -4.11 7.46 -14.66
C ASP A 105 -2.80 6.74 -15.03
N ARG A 106 -2.88 5.41 -15.14
CA ARG A 106 -1.71 4.52 -15.24
C ARG A 106 -1.80 3.60 -16.44
N GLU A 107 -0.64 3.29 -17.01
CA GLU A 107 -0.55 2.27 -18.05
C GLU A 107 -1.03 0.92 -17.51
N TYR A 108 -1.77 0.17 -18.32
CA TYR A 108 -2.36 -1.11 -17.96
C TYR A 108 -2.02 -2.18 -19.01
N PHE A 109 -0.74 -2.35 -19.31
CA PHE A 109 -0.29 -3.32 -20.33
C PHE A 109 0.68 -4.41 -19.83
N SER A 110 1.26 -4.27 -18.62
CA SER A 110 2.38 -5.11 -18.18
C SER A 110 2.01 -6.05 -17.04
N GLY A 111 2.15 -7.36 -17.26
CA GLY A 111 1.84 -8.38 -16.26
C GLY A 111 0.34 -8.50 -16.03
N ASP A 112 -0.07 -8.59 -14.75
CA ASP A 112 -1.48 -8.73 -14.34
C ASP A 112 -2.06 -7.43 -13.71
N VAL A 113 -1.29 -6.34 -13.75
CA VAL A 113 -1.56 -5.12 -12.96
C VAL A 113 -1.14 -3.85 -13.71
N SER A 114 -1.54 -2.68 -13.20
CA SER A 114 -1.12 -1.38 -13.74
C SER A 114 0.35 -1.03 -13.43
N GLU A 115 0.84 0.01 -14.10
CA GLU A 115 1.97 0.82 -13.62
C GLU A 115 1.74 1.18 -12.14
N GLY A 116 2.81 1.14 -11.36
CA GLY A 116 2.76 1.48 -9.94
C GLY A 116 2.55 2.97 -9.72
N PHE A 117 1.81 3.29 -8.67
CA PHE A 117 1.59 4.66 -8.23
C PHE A 117 1.69 4.77 -6.72
N GLU A 118 1.90 6.00 -6.27
CA GLU A 118 2.02 6.30 -4.85
C GLU A 118 0.68 6.77 -4.29
N MET A 119 0.40 6.35 -3.07
CA MET A 119 -0.76 6.76 -2.28
C MET A 119 -0.28 7.43 -1.01
N ARG A 120 -0.96 8.50 -0.63
CA ARG A 120 -0.62 9.33 0.55
C ARG A 120 -1.90 9.81 1.21
N PHE A 121 -1.85 10.07 2.51
CA PHE A 121 -2.92 10.82 3.14
C PHE A 121 -2.97 12.25 2.61
N GLY A 122 -4.17 12.74 2.35
CA GLY A 122 -4.40 14.11 1.87
C GLY A 122 -5.89 14.40 1.69
N ASP A 123 -6.19 15.68 1.43
CA ASP A 123 -7.56 16.19 1.29
C ASP A 123 -7.90 16.67 -0.12
N ARG A 124 -6.93 16.64 -1.06
CA ARG A 124 -7.09 17.13 -2.44
C ARG A 124 -6.20 16.38 -3.42
N HIS A 125 -6.40 16.62 -4.71
CA HIS A 125 -5.52 16.09 -5.75
C HIS A 125 -4.22 16.91 -5.81
N GLU A 126 -3.07 16.25 -5.65
CA GLU A 126 -1.76 16.88 -5.73
C GLU A 126 -0.78 16.03 -6.55
N GLY A 127 -0.32 16.58 -7.67
CA GLY A 127 0.69 15.95 -8.52
C GLY A 127 0.27 14.56 -9.02
N LYS A 128 1.11 13.56 -8.73
CA LYS A 128 0.99 12.21 -9.32
C LYS A 128 0.50 11.13 -8.35
N PHE A 129 0.23 11.47 -7.09
CA PHE A 129 -0.21 10.50 -6.10
C PHE A 129 -1.73 10.47 -5.97
N LEU A 130 -2.26 9.30 -5.61
CA LEU A 130 -3.66 9.15 -5.28
C LEU A 130 -3.85 9.46 -3.80
N ALA A 131 -4.46 10.61 -3.50
CA ALA A 131 -4.77 10.98 -2.12
C ALA A 131 -5.88 10.08 -1.54
N VAL A 132 -5.67 9.66 -0.29
CA VAL A 132 -6.61 8.89 0.53
C VAL A 132 -6.82 9.56 1.88
N GLN A 133 -7.87 9.16 2.58
CA GLN A 133 -8.13 9.58 3.96
C GLN A 133 -7.94 8.40 4.93
N PRO A 134 -7.65 8.63 6.21
CA PRO A 134 -7.76 7.58 7.22
C PRO A 134 -9.20 7.02 7.27
N GLY A 135 -9.32 5.70 7.40
CA GLY A 135 -10.59 4.99 7.37
C GLY A 135 -10.99 4.48 5.99
N GLU A 136 -12.29 4.24 5.80
CA GLU A 136 -12.84 3.73 4.54
C GLU A 136 -12.75 4.77 3.42
N ASN A 137 -12.22 4.34 2.27
CA ASN A 137 -12.20 5.10 1.05
C ASN A 137 -12.97 4.34 -0.04
N GLN A 138 -13.76 5.08 -0.82
CA GLN A 138 -14.52 4.57 -1.96
C GLN A 138 -13.86 5.00 -3.26
N PHE A 139 -13.70 4.05 -4.17
CA PHE A 139 -13.05 4.26 -5.45
C PHE A 139 -13.99 3.95 -6.60
N GLU A 140 -13.93 4.79 -7.62
CA GLU A 140 -14.41 4.50 -8.96
C GLU A 140 -13.21 4.22 -9.84
N TYR A 141 -13.31 3.24 -10.74
CA TYR A 141 -12.27 2.95 -11.70
C TYR A 141 -12.81 2.86 -13.12
N GLU A 142 -11.91 3.08 -14.07
CA GLU A 142 -12.13 2.91 -15.49
C GLU A 142 -10.89 2.27 -16.12
N ILE A 143 -11.09 1.22 -16.91
CA ILE A 143 -10.09 0.74 -17.87
C ILE A 143 -10.54 1.22 -19.25
N ARG A 144 -9.67 1.96 -19.93
CA ARG A 144 -9.97 2.55 -21.24
C ARG A 144 -8.87 2.31 -22.26
N ARG A 145 -9.24 2.37 -23.54
CA ARG A 145 -8.33 2.48 -24.68
C ARG A 145 -8.64 3.77 -25.43
N GLY A 146 -7.73 4.73 -25.40
CA GLY A 146 -8.01 6.07 -25.92
C GLY A 146 -9.23 6.69 -25.24
N GLN A 147 -10.28 6.97 -26.00
CA GLN A 147 -11.56 7.51 -25.49
C GLN A 147 -12.63 6.43 -25.22
N GLN A 148 -12.34 5.16 -25.54
CA GLN A 148 -13.28 4.07 -25.33
C GLN A 148 -13.14 3.48 -23.93
N SER A 149 -14.20 3.56 -23.14
CA SER A 149 -14.32 2.84 -21.89
C SER A 149 -14.54 1.35 -22.16
N ILE A 150 -13.73 0.49 -21.53
CA ILE A 150 -13.77 -0.98 -21.68
C ILE A 150 -14.41 -1.61 -20.46
N GLU A 151 -14.02 -1.15 -19.26
CA GLU A 151 -14.53 -1.64 -18.00
C GLU A 151 -14.63 -0.46 -17.03
N THR A 152 -15.73 -0.40 -16.28
CA THR A 152 -15.90 0.55 -15.18
C THR A 152 -16.46 -0.16 -13.97
N GLY A 153 -16.21 0.39 -12.79
CA GLY A 153 -16.79 -0.14 -11.57
C GLY A 153 -16.36 0.60 -10.33
N LYS A 154 -16.62 -0.02 -9.19
CA LYS A 154 -16.34 0.53 -7.87
C LYS A 154 -15.72 -0.52 -6.97
N PHE A 155 -14.89 -0.06 -6.04
CA PHE A 155 -14.38 -0.87 -4.94
C PHE A 155 -14.11 0.03 -3.73
N SER A 156 -13.88 -0.56 -2.56
CA SER A 156 -13.54 0.19 -1.36
C SER A 156 -12.30 -0.38 -0.68
N ALA A 157 -11.68 0.43 0.17
CA ALA A 157 -10.50 0.05 0.93
C ALA A 157 -10.40 0.87 2.21
N THR A 158 -9.94 0.24 3.29
CA THR A 158 -9.69 0.94 4.55
C THR A 158 -8.20 1.20 4.70
N PHE A 159 -7.82 2.44 5.02
CA PHE A 159 -6.44 2.84 5.26
C PHE A 159 -6.26 3.32 6.70
N GLU A 160 -5.11 3.03 7.28
CA GLU A 160 -4.75 3.49 8.61
C GLU A 160 -3.39 4.19 8.61
N GLU A 161 -3.25 5.19 9.47
CA GLU A 161 -2.00 5.89 9.65
C GLU A 161 -1.13 5.16 10.66
N GLN A 162 0.10 4.87 10.25
CA GLN A 162 1.11 4.31 11.12
C GLN A 162 2.34 5.21 11.08
N THR A 163 2.84 5.58 12.26
CA THR A 163 4.11 6.30 12.39
C THR A 163 5.11 5.43 13.11
N LEU A 164 6.28 5.24 12.49
CA LEU A 164 7.41 4.57 13.12
C LEU A 164 8.39 5.63 13.63
N GLU A 165 8.92 5.42 14.83
CA GLU A 165 10.01 6.24 15.34
C GLU A 165 11.35 5.67 14.92
N GLN A 166 12.23 6.54 14.43
CA GLN A 166 13.57 6.15 14.02
C GLN A 166 14.59 7.19 14.50
N ALA A 167 15.59 6.75 15.26
CA ALA A 167 16.72 7.60 15.59
C ALA A 167 17.50 7.98 14.32
N ARG A 168 17.78 9.28 14.15
CA ARG A 168 18.54 9.81 13.03
C ARG A 168 19.71 10.65 13.56
N GLU A 169 20.89 10.09 13.40
CA GLU A 169 22.14 10.72 13.79
C GLU A 169 22.66 11.68 12.72
N SER A 170 23.36 12.73 13.16
CA SER A 170 24.08 13.60 12.23
C SER A 170 25.39 12.93 11.80
N ARG A 171 25.92 13.32 10.63
CA ARG A 171 27.27 12.95 10.20
C ARG A 171 28.15 14.17 10.13
N LEU A 172 29.42 14.02 10.54
CA LEU A 172 30.42 15.06 10.34
C LEU A 172 30.89 15.05 8.89
N VAL A 173 30.77 16.20 8.23
CA VAL A 173 31.28 16.43 6.88
C VAL A 173 32.39 17.46 6.98
N GLN A 174 33.56 17.13 6.43
CA GLN A 174 34.66 18.08 6.31
C GLN A 174 34.29 19.14 5.27
N ARG A 175 34.37 20.40 5.65
CA ARG A 175 34.15 21.57 4.80
C ARG A 175 35.43 22.39 4.70
N GLU A 176 35.59 23.03 3.55
CA GLU A 176 36.65 23.99 3.31
C GLU A 176 36.03 25.36 3.06
N SER A 177 36.46 26.36 3.83
CA SER A 177 36.21 27.76 3.51
C SER A 177 37.48 28.34 2.92
N LYS A 178 37.39 28.85 1.69
CA LYS A 178 38.48 29.50 0.96
C LYS A 178 38.23 30.99 0.93
N ARG A 179 39.18 31.76 1.45
CA ARG A 179 39.14 33.23 1.39
C ARG A 179 40.45 33.73 0.82
N CYS A 180 40.36 34.60 -0.18
CA CYS A 180 41.55 35.27 -0.67
C CYS A 180 42.05 36.31 0.35
N ARG A 181 43.31 36.20 0.76
CA ARG A 181 43.99 37.19 1.62
C ARG A 181 44.58 38.34 0.82
N ARG A 182 45.09 38.05 -0.39
CA ARG A 182 45.77 39.05 -1.22
C ARG A 182 45.43 38.90 -2.70
N TYR A 183 45.11 40.02 -3.32
CA TYR A 183 44.84 40.12 -4.75
C TYR A 183 45.96 40.89 -5.47
N LYS A 184 46.24 40.50 -6.72
CA LYS A 184 47.05 41.25 -7.68
C LYS A 184 46.37 41.20 -9.05
N ASP A 185 46.18 42.35 -9.67
CA ASP A 185 45.49 42.47 -10.97
C ASP A 185 44.13 41.75 -10.99
N ARG A 186 43.35 41.90 -9.89
CA ARG A 186 42.06 41.21 -9.63
C ARG A 186 42.12 39.68 -9.56
N ARG A 187 43.31 39.06 -9.58
CA ARG A 187 43.50 37.64 -9.35
C ARG A 187 43.91 37.39 -7.90
N CYS A 188 43.34 36.36 -7.29
CA CYS A 188 43.80 35.92 -5.98
C CYS A 188 45.21 35.33 -6.10
N ILE A 189 46.15 35.84 -5.32
CA ILE A 189 47.55 35.35 -5.30
C ILE A 189 47.94 34.73 -3.96
N GLU A 190 47.12 34.90 -2.93
CA GLU A 190 47.29 34.27 -1.62
C GLU A 190 45.92 33.86 -1.10
N GLU A 191 45.72 32.54 -0.97
CA GLU A 191 44.48 31.95 -0.48
C GLU A 191 44.67 31.43 0.94
N GLU A 192 43.73 31.74 1.81
CA GLU A 192 43.58 31.11 3.10
C GLU A 192 42.51 30.02 3.00
N VAL A 193 42.90 28.79 3.30
CA VAL A 193 42.00 27.65 3.39
C VAL A 193 41.80 27.31 4.87
N LYS A 194 40.54 27.33 5.32
CA LYS A 194 40.16 26.85 6.65
C LYS A 194 39.35 25.57 6.52
N VAL A 195 39.84 24.51 7.15
CA VAL A 195 39.16 23.23 7.25
C VAL A 195 38.38 23.21 8.56
N TYR A 196 37.10 22.83 8.49
CA TYR A 196 36.26 22.62 9.68
C TYR A 196 35.31 21.45 9.44
N TYR A 197 34.77 20.89 10.53
CA TYR A 197 33.76 19.84 10.47
C TYR A 197 32.39 20.43 10.74
N GLU A 198 31.43 20.10 9.89
CA GLU A 198 30.04 20.50 10.01
C GLU A 198 29.18 19.25 10.25
N ARG A 199 28.26 19.31 11.23
CA ARG A 199 27.24 18.26 11.40
C ARG A 199 26.15 18.46 10.36
N VAL A 200 25.86 17.41 9.59
CA VAL A 200 24.86 17.45 8.52
C VAL A 200 23.92 16.28 8.70
N CYS A 201 22.62 16.55 8.60
CA CYS A 201 21.61 15.50 8.62
C CYS A 201 21.58 14.75 7.27
N PRO A 202 21.45 13.41 7.28
CA PRO A 202 21.20 12.66 6.06
C PRO A 202 19.85 13.08 5.45
N GLY A 203 19.82 13.21 4.12
CA GLY A 203 18.63 13.50 3.33
C GLY A 203 17.85 12.25 2.96
#